data_AF-A0A1Y2C267-F1
#
_entry.id   AF-A0A1Y2C267-F1
#
_cell.length_a   1.000
_cell.length_b   1.000
_cell.length_c   1.000
_cell.angle_alpha   90.00
_cell.angle_beta   90.00
_cell.angle_gamma   90.00
#
_symmetry.space_group_name_H-M   'P 1'
#
loop_
_entity.id
_entity.type
_entity.pdbx_description
1 polymer ?
#
loop_
_entity_poly.entity_id
_entity_poly.type
_entity_poly.pdbx_seq_one_letter_code
_entity_poly.pdbx_strand_id
1 'polypeptide(L)'
;MQNNTPYYVMDDVLDRLKLLKYQPNFCKPMNLKPLTPYYFTQQNTNPNEQFYYFTSLFTWLLKLMNIKFERPGQFDDPNAVSTNILNAIKETNIPFDYGPNKIKQGYGDAIIYLLVTLADKALEAKKFVYQKPVHLSNDNLEEAEVDEDAEVTTDSIEEVISDEVENEDEMFIDNLPFNNQSQVPEEEPIKPAVSTNPTVDPTQWKLEVEKAAPLLKIHITNDNKDWRVHLDQINIHNNKITSSLVDTKSKLERLHKEIEKTLEKISSREAYINTQFESQIEENREIQDQLSILKQKYMNSSANVNDLTNQLSQISEDLDNVKLMIDEFGNGMTDSKPLAEIKQSNSRLKNEIKQMNLRIGVIEHTLLSAKMKTKALSDFNSYGNNESLKNQMTYDII
;
A
#
# COMPACT_ATOMS: atom_id res chain seq x y z
N MET A 1 3.14 -11.75 23.13
CA MET A 1 1.69 -11.99 23.30
C MET A 1 1.02 -11.80 21.96
N GLN A 2 0.14 -12.75 21.62
CA GLN A 2 -0.62 -12.99 20.38
C GLN A 2 -0.42 -12.08 19.16
N ASN A 3 -0.11 -12.74 18.04
CA ASN A 3 -0.16 -12.24 16.66
C ASN A 3 -1.59 -11.81 16.29
N ASN A 4 -2.08 -10.69 16.83
CA ASN A 4 -3.17 -9.97 16.17
C ASN A 4 -2.59 -9.39 14.89
N THR A 5 -3.15 -9.77 13.74
CA THR A 5 -2.77 -9.16 12.48
C THR A 5 -2.93 -7.63 12.61
N PRO A 6 -1.96 -6.83 12.12
CA PRO A 6 -1.93 -5.37 12.32
C PRO A 6 -3.18 -4.66 11.79
N TYR A 7 -3.98 -5.36 10.98
CA TYR A 7 -5.28 -4.95 10.50
C TYR A 7 -6.34 -4.81 11.62
N TYR A 8 -6.53 -5.83 12.46
CA TYR A 8 -7.54 -5.77 13.53
C TYR A 8 -7.24 -4.70 14.57
N VAL A 9 -5.95 -4.46 14.83
CA VAL A 9 -5.52 -3.42 15.77
C VAL A 9 -5.77 -2.02 15.21
N MET A 10 -5.65 -1.83 13.90
CA MET A 10 -5.95 -0.55 13.26
C MET A 10 -7.47 -0.28 13.18
N ASP A 11 -8.29 -1.32 12.98
CA ASP A 11 -9.75 -1.18 13.08
C ASP A 11 -10.18 -0.77 14.49
N ASP A 12 -9.57 -1.34 15.52
CA ASP A 12 -9.79 -0.92 16.93
C ASP A 12 -9.39 0.55 17.16
N VAL A 13 -8.27 1.01 16.59
CA VAL A 13 -7.91 2.45 16.59
C VAL A 13 -9.00 3.29 15.93
N LEU A 14 -9.51 2.88 14.76
CA LEU A 14 -10.56 3.61 14.05
C LEU A 14 -11.85 3.70 14.86
N ASP A 15 -12.27 2.62 15.50
CA ASP A 15 -13.48 2.62 16.31
C ASP A 15 -13.35 3.52 17.53
N ARG A 16 -12.21 3.49 18.23
CA ARG A 16 -11.92 4.43 19.33
C ARG A 16 -11.88 5.88 18.86
N LEU A 17 -11.32 6.15 17.67
CA LEU A 17 -11.36 7.48 17.05
C LEU A 17 -12.79 7.92 16.69
N LYS A 18 -13.65 7.01 16.19
CA LYS A 18 -15.07 7.29 15.94
C LYS A 18 -15.80 7.66 17.23
N LEU A 19 -15.54 6.96 18.33
CA LEU A 19 -16.09 7.32 19.67
C LEU A 19 -15.66 8.73 20.10
N LEU A 20 -14.45 9.15 19.75
CA LEU A 20 -13.96 10.51 19.99
C LEU A 20 -14.54 11.57 19.04
N LYS A 21 -15.43 11.19 18.10
CA LYS A 21 -15.98 12.04 17.03
C LYS A 21 -14.88 12.65 16.16
N TYR A 22 -13.95 11.80 15.73
CA TYR A 22 -12.80 12.13 14.88
C TYR A 22 -13.17 12.85 13.57
N GLN A 23 -14.17 12.36 12.84
CA GLN A 23 -14.54 12.91 11.54
C GLN A 23 -15.01 14.38 11.58
N PRO A 24 -15.92 14.81 12.48
CA PRO A 24 -16.29 16.22 12.58
C PRO A 24 -15.23 17.09 13.26
N ASN A 25 -14.50 16.58 14.26
CA ASN A 25 -13.63 17.42 15.11
C ASN A 25 -12.16 17.49 14.64
N PHE A 26 -11.72 16.57 13.78
CA PHE A 26 -10.35 16.53 13.26
C PHE A 26 -10.31 16.60 11.73
N CYS A 27 -11.07 15.75 11.01
CA CYS A 27 -11.00 15.70 9.55
C CYS A 27 -11.50 16.98 8.88
N LYS A 28 -12.67 17.51 9.30
CA LYS A 28 -13.26 18.75 8.74
C LYS A 28 -12.38 20.00 8.94
N PRO A 29 -11.90 20.34 10.15
CA PRO A 29 -11.08 21.54 10.34
C PRO A 29 -9.69 21.45 9.70
N MET A 30 -9.18 20.24 9.43
CA MET A 30 -7.86 20.05 8.81
C MET A 30 -7.91 19.73 7.32
N ASN A 31 -9.11 19.65 6.71
CA ASN A 31 -9.31 19.20 5.32
C ASN A 31 -8.61 17.86 5.00
N LEU A 32 -8.57 16.95 5.98
CA LEU A 32 -7.92 15.65 5.86
C LEU A 32 -8.96 14.58 5.51
N LYS A 33 -8.61 13.67 4.59
CA LYS A 33 -9.48 12.52 4.24
C LYS A 33 -9.64 11.60 5.45
N PRO A 34 -10.82 11.00 5.68
CA PRO A 34 -11.01 9.99 6.73
C PRO A 34 -10.01 8.85 6.59
N LEU A 35 -9.53 8.33 7.73
CA LEU A 35 -8.57 7.22 7.76
C LEU A 35 -9.23 5.94 7.24
N THR A 36 -8.50 5.23 6.37
CA THR A 36 -8.81 3.86 5.97
C THR A 36 -8.13 2.85 6.90
N PRO A 37 -8.68 1.63 7.08
CA PRO A 37 -8.09 0.57 7.92
C PRO A 37 -6.64 0.19 7.60
N TYR A 38 -6.16 0.52 6.39
CA TYR A 38 -4.79 0.20 5.94
C TYR A 38 -3.81 1.39 6.06
N TYR A 39 -4.26 2.56 6.50
CA TYR A 39 -3.50 3.80 6.32
C TYR A 39 -2.20 3.87 7.13
N PHE A 40 -2.12 3.25 8.32
CA PHE A 40 -0.90 3.22 9.14
C PHE A 40 -0.23 1.84 9.21
N THR A 41 -0.79 0.82 8.57
CA THR A 41 -0.25 -0.55 8.59
C THR A 41 0.88 -0.75 7.57
N GLN A 42 0.86 0.02 6.47
CA GLN A 42 1.84 -0.06 5.38
C GLN A 42 2.36 1.32 5.00
N GLN A 43 3.51 1.35 4.32
CA GLN A 43 4.07 2.59 3.76
C GLN A 43 3.15 3.13 2.66
N ASN A 44 2.72 4.38 2.79
CA ASN A 44 1.90 5.05 1.78
C ASN A 44 2.79 5.64 0.66
N THR A 45 2.20 5.93 -0.50
CA THR A 45 2.84 6.54 -1.67
C THR A 45 3.64 7.81 -1.30
N ASN A 46 3.17 8.56 -0.30
CA ASN A 46 3.83 9.75 0.25
C ASN A 46 4.18 9.56 1.74
N PRO A 47 5.40 9.12 2.09
CA PRO A 47 5.82 8.93 3.48
C PRO A 47 5.74 10.20 4.35
N ASN A 48 6.04 11.37 3.75
CA ASN A 48 5.99 12.66 4.44
C ASN A 48 4.55 13.06 4.83
N GLU A 49 3.58 12.76 3.96
CA GLU A 49 2.16 13.03 4.23
C GLU A 49 1.64 12.13 5.36
N GLN A 50 2.05 10.86 5.35
CA GLN A 50 1.69 9.89 6.38
C GLN A 50 2.26 10.28 7.75
N PHE A 51 3.53 10.71 7.80
CA PHE A 51 4.16 11.22 9.02
C PHE A 51 3.49 12.51 9.53
N TYR A 52 3.14 13.43 8.62
CA TYR A 52 2.41 14.65 8.98
C TYR A 52 1.00 14.37 9.52
N TYR A 53 0.30 13.39 8.92
CA TYR A 53 -1.02 12.95 9.37
C TYR A 53 -0.93 12.35 10.78
N PHE A 54 0.01 11.42 11.00
CA PHE A 54 0.27 10.83 12.31
C PHE A 54 0.58 11.90 13.36
N THR A 55 1.48 12.83 13.05
CA THR A 55 1.90 13.89 13.96
C THR A 55 0.73 14.84 14.31
N SER A 56 -0.09 15.17 13.31
CA SER A 56 -1.30 15.97 13.51
C SER A 56 -2.31 15.23 14.40
N LEU A 57 -2.51 13.93 14.18
CA LEU A 57 -3.40 13.08 14.97
C LEU A 57 -2.92 12.96 16.42
N PHE A 58 -1.63 12.72 16.62
CA PHE A 58 -0.98 12.68 17.93
C PHE A 58 -1.19 13.99 18.70
N THR A 59 -0.96 15.13 18.05
CA THR A 59 -1.18 16.46 18.64
C THR A 59 -2.64 16.66 19.05
N TRP A 60 -3.59 16.20 18.24
CA TRP A 60 -5.01 16.29 18.55
C TRP A 60 -5.41 15.43 19.75
N LEU A 61 -4.91 14.19 19.84
CA LEU A 61 -5.14 13.32 20.99
C LEU A 61 -4.56 13.92 22.28
N LEU A 62 -3.35 14.50 22.24
CA LEU A 62 -2.77 15.20 23.38
C LEU A 62 -3.58 16.43 23.80
N LYS A 63 -4.13 17.17 22.84
CA LYS A 63 -5.01 18.31 23.12
C LYS A 63 -6.27 17.88 23.86
N LEU A 64 -6.82 16.70 23.55
CA LEU A 64 -7.96 16.14 24.28
C LEU A 64 -7.60 15.77 25.73
N MET A 65 -6.33 15.46 26.00
CA MET A 65 -5.79 15.21 27.34
C MET A 65 -5.33 16.49 28.07
N ASN A 66 -5.57 17.68 27.50
CA ASN A 66 -5.13 18.99 28.01
C ASN A 66 -3.59 19.14 28.13
N ILE A 67 -2.83 18.36 27.37
CA ILE A 67 -1.37 18.46 27.28
C ILE A 67 -1.03 19.40 26.11
N LYS A 68 -0.26 20.44 26.39
CA LYS A 68 0.14 21.43 25.37
C LYS A 68 1.27 20.85 24.53
N PHE A 69 0.95 20.45 23.30
CA PHE A 69 1.93 20.09 22.28
C PHE A 69 1.74 21.01 21.07
N GLU A 70 2.79 21.72 20.68
CA GLU A 70 2.74 22.58 19.50
C GLU A 70 2.69 21.73 18.24
N ARG A 71 1.75 22.05 17.34
CA ARG A 71 1.55 21.30 16.10
C ARG A 71 2.77 21.47 15.20
N PRO A 72 3.49 20.39 14.88
CA PRO A 72 4.58 20.46 13.92
C PRO A 72 4.04 20.74 12.52
N GLY A 73 4.72 21.65 11.80
CA GLY A 73 4.44 21.97 10.41
C GLY A 73 4.82 20.85 9.45
N GLN A 74 4.30 20.88 8.23
CA GLN A 74 4.59 19.90 7.17
C GLN A 74 6.08 19.88 6.76
N PHE A 75 6.84 20.90 7.12
CA PHE A 75 8.26 21.09 6.79
C PHE A 75 9.19 21.06 8.02
N ASP A 76 8.68 20.74 9.21
CA ASP A 76 9.52 20.62 10.40
C ASP A 76 10.42 19.38 10.33
N ASP A 77 11.62 19.45 10.91
CA ASP A 77 12.58 18.35 10.88
C ASP A 77 11.99 17.09 11.54
N PRO A 78 11.77 15.99 10.78
CA PRO A 78 11.18 14.77 11.29
C PRO A 78 11.92 14.16 12.49
N ASN A 79 13.23 14.40 12.61
CA ASN A 79 14.02 13.89 13.75
C ASN A 79 13.74 14.68 15.03
N ALA A 80 13.64 16.01 14.92
CA ALA A 80 13.29 16.90 16.03
C ALA A 80 11.85 16.61 16.50
N VAL A 81 10.91 16.48 15.57
CA VAL A 81 9.51 16.13 15.86
C VAL A 81 9.40 14.77 16.55
N SER A 82 10.11 13.74 16.05
CA SER A 82 10.11 12.41 16.68
C SER A 82 10.66 12.41 18.10
N THR A 83 11.67 13.25 18.37
CA THR A 83 12.25 13.42 19.72
C THR A 83 11.28 14.15 20.65
N ASN A 84 10.59 15.18 20.15
CA ASN A 84 9.56 15.90 20.92
C ASN A 84 8.36 15.01 21.23
N ILE A 85 7.93 14.18 20.29
CA ILE A 85 6.89 13.17 20.50
C ILE A 85 7.30 12.20 21.61
N LEU A 86 8.54 11.70 21.63
CA LEU A 86 9.03 10.83 22.71
C LEU A 86 9.01 11.50 24.09
N ASN A 87 9.33 12.79 24.16
CA ASN A 87 9.28 13.54 25.41
C ASN A 87 7.83 13.71 25.89
N ALA A 88 6.89 14.01 24.98
CA ALA A 88 5.46 14.08 25.31
C ALA A 88 4.89 12.72 25.75
N ILE A 89 5.35 11.62 25.16
CA ILE A 89 4.96 10.26 25.57
C ILE A 89 5.41 9.98 27.01
N LYS A 90 6.63 10.38 27.38
CA LYS A 90 7.13 10.23 28.76
C LYS A 90 6.28 11.01 29.76
N GLU A 91 5.84 12.23 29.42
CA GLU A 91 4.94 13.01 30.26
C GLU A 91 3.56 12.35 30.45
N THR A 92 3.09 11.62 29.43
CA THR A 92 1.81 10.89 29.51
C THR A 92 1.90 9.57 30.29
N ASN A 93 3.08 9.17 30.80
CA ASN A 93 3.31 7.91 31.52
C ASN A 93 2.83 6.66 30.75
N ILE A 94 3.15 6.59 29.44
CA ILE A 94 2.88 5.43 28.59
C ILE A 94 4.17 4.60 28.46
N PRO A 95 4.15 3.27 28.69
CA PRO A 95 5.30 2.43 28.44
C PRO A 95 5.54 2.31 26.92
N PHE A 96 6.54 3.02 26.41
CA PHE A 96 6.89 3.01 25.00
C PHE A 96 8.36 2.63 24.82
N ASP A 97 8.61 1.41 24.35
CA ASP A 97 9.95 0.81 24.25
C ASP A 97 10.56 0.92 22.84
N TYR A 98 10.01 1.78 21.99
CA TYR A 98 10.50 1.98 20.62
C TYR A 98 11.34 3.26 20.51
N GLY A 99 12.43 3.18 19.73
CA GLY A 99 13.32 4.32 19.48
C GLY A 99 12.75 5.38 18.53
N PRO A 100 13.37 6.57 18.43
CA PRO A 100 12.90 7.70 17.61
C PRO A 100 12.77 7.35 16.13
N ASN A 101 13.60 6.44 15.64
CA ASN A 101 13.60 5.99 14.24
C ASN A 101 12.29 5.29 13.83
N LYS A 102 11.60 4.64 14.78
CA LYS A 102 10.32 3.96 14.51
C LYS A 102 9.15 4.94 14.46
N ILE A 103 9.23 6.05 15.18
CA ILE A 103 8.24 7.14 15.11
C ILE A 103 8.39 7.90 13.79
N LYS A 104 9.65 8.16 13.39
CA LYS A 104 9.97 8.83 12.12
C LYS A 104 9.38 8.12 10.89
N GLN A 105 9.24 6.80 10.96
CA GLN A 105 8.70 6.01 9.84
C GLN A 105 7.26 6.39 9.50
N GLY A 106 6.46 6.89 10.45
CA GLY A 106 5.08 7.31 10.18
C GLY A 106 4.08 6.16 9.96
N TYR A 107 4.52 4.90 9.96
CA TYR A 107 3.70 3.69 9.87
C TYR A 107 4.30 2.51 10.66
N GLY A 108 3.47 1.48 10.90
CA GLY A 108 3.85 0.22 11.53
C GLY A 108 3.44 0.07 13.00
N ASP A 109 3.81 -1.07 13.59
CA ASP A 109 3.30 -1.53 14.89
C ASP A 109 3.55 -0.54 16.04
N ALA A 110 4.70 0.15 16.03
CA ALA A 110 5.04 1.14 17.04
C ALA A 110 4.05 2.33 17.05
N ILE A 111 3.61 2.74 15.86
CA ILE A 111 2.69 3.88 15.72
C ILE A 111 1.26 3.46 16.04
N ILE A 112 0.85 2.27 15.59
CA ILE A 112 -0.46 1.72 15.93
C ILE A 112 -0.59 1.55 17.45
N TYR A 113 0.40 0.93 18.10
CA TYR A 113 0.43 0.77 19.56
C TYR A 113 0.30 2.12 20.30
N LEU A 114 1.02 3.13 19.81
CA LEU A 114 0.97 4.47 20.38
C LEU A 114 -0.41 5.12 20.21
N LEU A 115 -1.04 4.99 19.04
CA LEU A 115 -2.37 5.53 18.76
C LEU A 115 -3.46 4.83 19.59
N VAL A 116 -3.41 3.50 19.74
CA VAL A 116 -4.31 2.72 20.61
C VAL A 116 -4.23 3.25 22.04
N THR A 117 -3.02 3.32 22.59
CA THR A 117 -2.81 3.68 24.00
C THR A 117 -3.16 5.14 24.29
N LEU A 118 -2.89 6.05 23.34
CA LEU A 118 -3.30 7.45 23.45
C LEU A 118 -4.80 7.65 23.28
N ALA A 119 -5.44 6.89 22.39
CA ALA A 119 -6.88 6.94 22.23
C ALA A 119 -7.60 6.48 23.51
N ASP A 120 -7.10 5.45 24.19
CA ASP A 120 -7.61 5.01 25.49
C ASP A 120 -7.49 6.09 26.55
N LYS A 121 -6.29 6.67 26.71
CA LYS A 121 -6.09 7.75 27.68
C LYS A 121 -6.92 8.99 27.34
N ALA A 122 -7.15 9.27 26.06
CA ALA A 122 -8.03 10.36 25.64
C ALA A 122 -9.51 10.06 25.95
N LEU A 123 -9.95 8.80 25.82
CA LEU A 123 -11.30 8.36 26.22
C LEU A 123 -11.49 8.40 27.74
N GLU A 124 -10.49 7.98 28.51
CA GLU A 124 -10.45 8.10 29.98
C GLU A 124 -10.53 9.56 30.42
N ALA A 125 -9.72 10.44 29.82
CA ALA A 125 -9.72 11.88 30.12
C ALA A 125 -11.09 12.54 29.81
N LYS A 126 -11.78 12.07 28.77
CA LYS A 126 -13.12 12.52 28.39
C LYS A 126 -14.23 11.90 29.25
N LYS A 127 -13.89 10.96 30.16
CA LYS A 127 -14.83 10.16 30.97
C LYS A 127 -15.92 9.53 30.10
N PHE A 128 -15.52 8.96 28.97
CA PHE A 128 -16.47 8.33 28.07
C PHE A 128 -17.12 7.12 28.74
N VAL A 129 -18.45 7.09 28.75
CA VAL A 129 -19.24 5.94 29.20
C VAL A 129 -19.95 5.39 27.97
N TYR A 130 -19.83 4.09 27.73
CA TYR A 130 -20.60 3.42 26.70
C TYR A 130 -22.09 3.62 26.99
N GLN A 131 -22.74 4.44 26.15
CA GLN A 131 -24.18 4.66 26.22
C GLN A 131 -24.88 3.45 25.59
N LYS A 132 -26.01 3.05 26.18
CA LYS A 132 -26.90 2.06 25.55
C LYS A 132 -27.24 2.55 24.13
N PRO A 133 -27.30 1.66 23.13
CA PRO A 133 -27.67 2.02 21.77
C PRO A 133 -28.96 2.83 21.78
N VAL A 134 -28.88 4.10 21.40
CA VAL A 134 -30.06 4.93 21.17
C VAL A 134 -30.52 4.58 19.77
N HIS A 135 -31.54 3.72 19.68
CA HIS A 135 -32.28 3.55 18.45
C HIS A 135 -32.84 4.92 18.09
N LEU A 136 -32.42 5.46 16.95
CA LEU A 136 -33.04 6.64 16.38
C LEU A 136 -34.49 6.27 16.13
N SER A 137 -35.41 6.78 16.94
CA SER A 137 -36.84 6.74 16.65
C SER A 137 -37.00 7.38 15.27
N ASN A 138 -37.59 6.63 14.33
CA ASN A 138 -37.74 6.98 12.92
C ASN A 138 -38.74 8.13 12.68
N ASP A 139 -38.91 9.09 13.60
CA ASP A 139 -39.99 10.09 13.57
C ASP A 139 -39.80 11.19 12.51
N ASN A 140 -38.80 11.09 11.63
CA ASN A 140 -38.57 12.06 10.55
C ASN A 140 -38.42 11.43 9.15
N LEU A 141 -38.77 10.16 8.97
CA LEU A 141 -39.12 9.67 7.63
C LEU A 141 -40.62 9.86 7.45
N GLU A 142 -41.01 10.63 6.42
CA GLU A 142 -42.40 10.73 5.94
C GLU A 142 -43.11 9.38 6.05
N GLU A 143 -44.26 9.39 6.73
CA GLU A 143 -45.12 8.24 7.01
C GLU A 143 -45.22 7.30 5.79
N ALA A 144 -44.52 6.16 5.87
CA ALA A 144 -44.91 4.98 5.14
C ALA A 144 -45.95 4.24 5.98
N GLU A 145 -47.07 3.85 5.37
CA GLU A 145 -48.22 3.21 6.00
C GLU A 145 -47.80 2.08 6.94
N VAL A 146 -48.30 2.15 8.19
CA VAL A 146 -48.02 1.22 9.27
C VAL A 146 -48.85 -0.06 9.05
N ASP A 147 -48.16 -1.21 8.96
CA ASP A 147 -48.77 -2.54 8.90
C ASP A 147 -49.15 -2.97 10.34
N GLU A 148 -50.44 -3.18 10.62
CA GLU A 148 -51.02 -3.41 11.96
C GLU A 148 -50.66 -4.78 12.57
N ASP A 149 -49.93 -5.65 11.88
CA ASP A 149 -49.65 -7.03 12.32
C ASP A 149 -48.31 -7.23 13.09
N ALA A 150 -47.63 -6.15 13.49
CA ALA A 150 -46.29 -6.21 14.09
C ALA A 150 -46.24 -5.89 15.60
N GLU A 151 -47.31 -6.12 16.37
CA GLU A 151 -47.28 -5.98 17.83
C GLU A 151 -46.69 -7.25 18.48
N VAL A 152 -45.36 -7.25 18.70
CA VAL A 152 -44.64 -8.32 19.42
C VAL A 152 -44.77 -8.08 20.93
N THR A 153 -45.55 -8.92 21.58
CA THR A 153 -45.76 -8.96 23.03
C THR A 153 -44.49 -9.38 23.79
N THR A 154 -44.32 -8.80 24.97
CA THR A 154 -43.12 -8.85 25.84
C THR A 154 -42.76 -10.21 26.43
N ASP A 155 -43.52 -11.26 26.14
CA ASP A 155 -43.33 -12.59 26.73
C ASP A 155 -42.13 -13.34 26.13
N SER A 156 -41.60 -12.89 24.97
CA SER A 156 -40.49 -13.56 24.27
C SER A 156 -39.08 -13.20 24.75
N ILE A 157 -38.93 -12.33 25.76
CA ILE A 157 -37.61 -11.90 26.28
C ILE A 157 -37.24 -12.60 27.59
N GLU A 158 -38.20 -13.19 28.31
CA GLU A 158 -37.94 -13.84 29.61
C GLU A 158 -37.35 -15.27 29.49
N GLU A 159 -37.39 -15.88 28.31
CA GLU A 159 -36.92 -17.27 28.10
C GLU A 159 -35.40 -17.39 27.82
N VAL A 160 -34.68 -16.27 27.62
CA VAL A 160 -33.26 -16.31 27.20
C VAL A 160 -32.26 -16.14 28.36
N ILE A 161 -32.73 -16.01 29.61
CA ILE A 161 -31.86 -15.79 30.79
C ILE A 161 -31.70 -17.04 31.69
N SER A 162 -32.34 -18.18 31.38
CA SER A 162 -32.26 -19.38 32.24
C SER A 162 -31.19 -20.43 31.88
N ASP A 163 -30.42 -20.27 30.80
CA ASP A 163 -29.52 -21.32 30.32
C ASP A 163 -28.06 -21.20 30.81
N GLU A 164 -27.86 -20.92 32.10
CA GLU A 164 -26.57 -21.13 32.79
C GLU A 164 -26.75 -21.91 34.10
N VAL A 165 -26.84 -23.25 33.99
CA VAL A 165 -26.38 -24.18 35.04
C VAL A 165 -25.79 -25.44 34.40
N GLU A 166 -24.46 -25.40 34.31
CA GLU A 166 -23.48 -26.47 34.56
C GLU A 166 -23.82 -27.93 34.18
N ASN A 167 -23.05 -28.40 33.19
CA ASN A 167 -22.78 -29.80 32.89
C ASN A 167 -22.03 -30.49 34.05
N GLU A 168 -22.61 -31.55 34.61
CA GLU A 168 -21.88 -32.61 35.31
C GLU A 168 -22.42 -33.99 34.85
N ASP A 169 -21.92 -34.47 33.72
CA ASP A 169 -21.99 -35.90 33.35
C ASP A 169 -20.64 -36.54 33.71
N GLU A 170 -20.55 -37.17 34.89
CA GLU A 170 -19.53 -38.17 35.18
C GLU A 170 -20.15 -39.58 35.26
N MET A 171 -19.64 -40.42 34.35
CA MET A 171 -19.73 -41.87 34.25
C MET A 171 -19.92 -42.63 35.58
N PHE A 172 -20.96 -43.46 35.66
CA PHE A 172 -21.01 -44.59 36.57
C PHE A 172 -21.52 -45.86 35.88
N ILE A 173 -20.62 -46.52 35.14
CA ILE A 173 -20.75 -47.94 34.78
C ILE A 173 -19.54 -48.65 35.37
N ASP A 174 -19.72 -49.31 36.52
CA ASP A 174 -19.02 -50.57 36.77
C ASP A 174 -19.69 -51.40 37.87
N ASN A 175 -19.63 -52.73 37.67
CA ASN A 175 -19.82 -53.81 38.64
C ASN A 175 -21.23 -54.15 39.18
N LEU A 176 -21.92 -55.06 38.49
CA LEU A 176 -22.67 -56.13 39.17
C LEU A 176 -22.10 -57.51 38.82
N PRO A 177 -21.69 -58.33 39.81
CA PRO A 177 -21.23 -59.68 39.57
C PRO A 177 -22.41 -60.63 39.28
N PHE A 178 -22.28 -61.34 38.17
CA PHE A 178 -23.09 -62.47 37.75
C PHE A 178 -22.96 -63.62 38.77
N ASN A 179 -23.94 -63.81 39.65
CA ASN A 179 -24.00 -64.98 40.53
C ASN A 179 -24.97 -66.03 39.94
N ASN A 180 -24.44 -66.86 39.04
CA ASN A 180 -25.06 -68.12 38.62
C ASN A 180 -24.77 -69.18 39.70
N GLN A 181 -25.66 -69.30 40.69
CA GLN A 181 -25.74 -70.48 41.54
C GLN A 181 -27.20 -70.82 41.82
N SER A 182 -27.81 -71.58 40.92
CA SER A 182 -28.85 -72.53 41.29
C SER A 182 -28.33 -73.92 40.96
N GLN A 183 -27.96 -74.62 42.03
CA GLN A 183 -27.57 -76.02 42.04
C GLN A 183 -28.65 -76.85 41.35
N VAL A 184 -28.23 -77.71 40.42
CA VAL A 184 -29.04 -78.82 39.91
C VAL A 184 -28.74 -80.02 40.80
N PRO A 185 -29.68 -80.52 41.62
CA PRO A 185 -29.53 -81.83 42.23
C PRO A 185 -29.83 -82.91 41.19
N GLU A 186 -28.82 -83.73 41.01
CA GLU A 186 -28.76 -85.02 40.35
C GLU A 186 -29.94 -85.93 40.75
N GLU A 187 -30.78 -86.33 39.79
CA GLU A 187 -31.84 -87.33 40.01
C GLU A 187 -31.29 -88.74 39.81
N GLU A 188 -31.27 -89.54 40.89
CA GLU A 188 -31.14 -91.00 40.81
C GLU A 188 -32.40 -91.64 40.19
N PRO A 189 -32.27 -92.75 39.43
CA PRO A 189 -33.39 -93.39 38.76
C PRO A 189 -34.15 -94.32 39.73
N ILE A 190 -35.33 -93.90 40.20
CA ILE A 190 -36.24 -94.78 40.94
C ILE A 190 -37.27 -95.39 39.97
N LYS A 191 -37.19 -96.71 39.87
CA LYS A 191 -38.00 -97.64 39.06
C LYS A 191 -39.53 -97.45 39.23
N PRO A 192 -40.33 -97.87 38.23
CA PRO A 192 -41.77 -97.66 38.23
C PRO A 192 -42.45 -98.61 39.23
N ALA A 193 -43.03 -98.06 40.29
CA ALA A 193 -44.02 -98.77 41.09
C ALA A 193 -45.40 -98.35 40.61
N VAL A 194 -45.99 -99.22 39.78
CA VAL A 194 -47.42 -99.18 39.48
C VAL A 194 -48.18 -99.28 40.81
N SER A 195 -48.93 -98.24 41.15
CA SER A 195 -49.99 -98.33 42.14
C SER A 195 -51.21 -97.57 41.60
N THR A 196 -52.09 -98.35 40.96
CA THR A 196 -53.56 -98.28 41.05
C THR A 196 -54.15 -96.95 41.51
N ASN A 197 -54.86 -96.27 40.59
CA ASN A 197 -55.86 -95.21 40.80
C ASN A 197 -55.80 -94.50 42.15
N PRO A 198 -55.34 -93.23 42.23
CA PRO A 198 -55.44 -92.50 43.48
C PRO A 198 -56.93 -92.35 43.79
N THR A 199 -57.36 -92.99 44.86
CA THR A 199 -58.65 -92.71 45.48
C THR A 199 -58.49 -91.32 46.11
N VAL A 200 -58.60 -90.29 45.29
CA VAL A 200 -58.52 -88.91 45.74
C VAL A 200 -59.79 -88.62 46.51
N ASP A 201 -59.65 -88.41 47.82
CA ASP A 201 -60.74 -87.96 48.68
C ASP A 201 -61.26 -86.61 48.17
N PRO A 202 -62.54 -86.51 47.77
CA PRO A 202 -63.12 -85.29 47.22
C PRO A 202 -62.98 -84.08 48.15
N THR A 203 -62.92 -84.31 49.46
CA THR A 203 -62.79 -83.25 50.46
C THR A 203 -61.37 -82.69 50.52
N GLN A 204 -60.35 -83.53 50.40
CA GLN A 204 -58.95 -83.09 50.36
C GLN A 204 -58.62 -82.38 49.05
N TRP A 205 -59.17 -82.84 47.92
CA TRP A 205 -59.02 -82.14 46.64
C TRP A 205 -59.66 -80.75 46.68
N LYS A 206 -60.85 -80.62 47.28
CA LYS A 206 -61.53 -79.34 47.43
C LYS A 206 -60.73 -78.37 48.31
N LEU A 207 -60.10 -78.86 49.38
CA LEU A 207 -59.23 -78.05 50.24
C LEU A 207 -57.97 -77.58 49.51
N GLU A 208 -57.33 -78.41 48.68
CA GLU A 208 -56.19 -78.00 47.87
C GLU A 208 -56.59 -77.04 46.73
N VAL A 209 -57.78 -77.20 46.16
CA VAL A 209 -58.34 -76.22 45.20
C VAL A 209 -58.63 -74.89 45.89
N GLU A 210 -59.20 -74.89 47.10
CA GLU A 210 -59.44 -73.65 47.87
C GLU A 210 -58.13 -72.98 48.30
N LYS A 211 -57.08 -73.76 48.53
CA LYS A 211 -55.73 -73.27 48.84
C LYS A 211 -54.98 -72.76 47.62
N ALA A 212 -55.18 -73.35 46.44
CA ALA A 212 -54.58 -72.92 45.17
C ALA A 212 -55.35 -71.79 44.48
N ALA A 213 -56.66 -71.66 44.74
CA ALA A 213 -57.51 -70.59 44.20
C ALA A 213 -56.98 -69.16 44.44
N PRO A 214 -56.48 -68.78 45.64
CA PRO A 214 -55.88 -67.46 45.83
C PRO A 214 -54.53 -67.29 45.11
N LEU A 215 -53.79 -68.38 44.86
CA LEU A 215 -52.51 -68.34 44.12
C LEU A 215 -52.71 -68.21 42.60
N LEU A 216 -53.89 -68.57 42.09
CA LEU A 216 -54.29 -68.42 40.68
C LEU A 216 -54.99 -67.10 40.39
N LYS A 217 -55.31 -66.29 41.42
CA LYS A 217 -55.72 -64.90 41.21
C LYS A 217 -54.51 -64.10 40.77
N ILE A 218 -54.30 -64.07 39.46
CA ILE A 218 -53.34 -63.18 38.82
C ILE A 218 -53.82 -61.75 39.05
N HIS A 219 -53.26 -61.11 40.06
CA HIS A 219 -53.44 -59.68 40.27
C HIS A 219 -52.53 -58.99 39.25
N ILE A 220 -53.11 -58.53 38.14
CA ILE A 220 -52.42 -57.68 37.17
C ILE A 220 -52.18 -56.34 37.88
N THR A 221 -51.08 -56.25 38.62
CA THR A 221 -50.59 -54.97 39.12
C THR A 221 -50.13 -54.17 37.90
N ASN A 222 -50.69 -52.96 37.76
CA ASN A 222 -50.29 -52.01 36.74
C ASN A 222 -48.86 -51.54 37.02
N ASP A 223 -47.87 -52.38 36.69
CA ASP A 223 -46.46 -52.13 36.92
C ASP A 223 -45.92 -51.29 35.76
N ASN A 224 -45.14 -50.25 36.06
CA ASN A 224 -44.48 -49.38 35.07
C ASN A 224 -43.45 -50.13 34.19
N LYS A 225 -43.31 -51.44 34.38
CA LYS A 225 -42.53 -52.38 33.56
C LYS A 225 -43.38 -53.10 32.51
N ASP A 226 -44.68 -52.81 32.41
CA ASP A 226 -45.50 -53.33 31.34
C ASP A 226 -45.06 -52.70 30.00
N TRP A 227 -44.58 -53.52 29.08
CA TRP A 227 -44.15 -53.11 27.74
C TRP A 227 -45.26 -52.36 26.98
N ARG A 228 -46.52 -52.53 27.39
CA ARG A 228 -47.67 -51.80 26.84
C ARG A 228 -47.59 -50.30 27.14
N VAL A 229 -47.12 -49.91 28.33
CA VAL A 229 -46.91 -48.49 28.69
C VAL A 229 -45.76 -47.91 27.87
N HIS A 230 -44.68 -48.66 27.67
CA HIS A 230 -43.58 -48.24 26.78
C HIS A 230 -44.01 -48.12 25.32
N LEU A 231 -44.85 -49.03 24.82
CA LEU A 231 -45.41 -48.96 23.47
C LEU A 231 -46.31 -47.72 23.29
N ASP A 232 -47.14 -47.42 24.30
CA ASP A 232 -47.98 -46.23 24.28
C ASP A 232 -47.13 -44.94 24.36
N GLN A 233 -46.08 -44.93 25.18
CA GLN A 233 -45.08 -43.86 25.22
C GLN A 233 -44.39 -43.67 23.86
N ILE A 234 -43.99 -44.75 23.18
CA ILE A 234 -43.39 -44.68 21.84
C ILE A 234 -44.37 -44.06 20.84
N ASN A 235 -45.65 -44.43 20.86
CA ASN A 235 -46.66 -43.83 19.99
C ASN A 235 -46.86 -42.34 20.29
N ILE A 236 -46.89 -41.95 21.58
CA ILE A 236 -46.98 -40.55 22.00
C ILE A 236 -45.75 -39.76 21.51
N HIS A 237 -44.54 -40.28 21.69
CA HIS A 237 -43.32 -39.64 21.21
C HIS A 237 -43.27 -39.57 19.69
N ASN A 238 -43.68 -40.62 18.98
CA ASN A 238 -43.75 -40.62 17.52
C ASN A 238 -44.73 -39.56 16.99
N ASN A 239 -45.89 -39.41 17.65
CA ASN A 239 -46.84 -38.35 17.32
C ASN A 239 -46.27 -36.95 17.59
N LYS A 240 -45.57 -36.75 18.71
CA LYS A 240 -44.87 -35.50 19.02
C LYS A 240 -43.77 -35.17 18.02
N ILE A 241 -42.98 -36.17 17.61
CA ILE A 241 -41.94 -36.03 16.59
C ILE A 241 -42.59 -35.66 15.26
N THR A 242 -43.65 -36.35 14.86
CA THR A 242 -44.36 -36.09 13.60
C THR A 242 -44.95 -34.69 13.57
N SER A 243 -45.58 -34.22 14.67
CA SER A 243 -46.10 -32.85 14.74
C SER A 243 -44.96 -31.82 14.69
N SER A 244 -43.90 -32.03 15.48
CA SER A 244 -42.75 -31.10 15.49
C SER A 244 -42.02 -31.04 14.15
N LEU A 245 -42.00 -32.13 13.39
CA LEU A 245 -41.43 -32.19 12.05
C LEU A 245 -42.26 -31.40 11.03
N VAL A 246 -43.59 -31.42 11.14
CA VAL A 246 -44.46 -30.60 10.29
C VAL A 246 -44.23 -29.10 10.58
N ASP A 247 -44.12 -28.73 11.85
CA ASP A 247 -43.89 -27.34 12.26
C ASP A 247 -42.51 -26.84 11.83
N THR A 248 -41.46 -27.64 12.01
CA THR A 248 -40.10 -27.26 11.57
C THR A 248 -40.00 -27.20 10.05
N LYS A 249 -40.66 -28.12 9.33
CA LYS A 249 -40.73 -28.08 7.87
C LYS A 249 -41.45 -26.83 7.36
N SER A 250 -42.55 -26.42 8.00
CA SER A 250 -43.28 -25.20 7.59
C SER A 250 -42.47 -23.94 7.85
N LYS A 251 -41.76 -23.86 8.98
CA LYS A 251 -40.81 -22.78 9.29
C LYS A 251 -39.67 -22.71 8.27
N LEU A 252 -39.09 -23.86 7.90
CA LEU A 252 -38.03 -23.94 6.89
C LEU A 252 -38.53 -23.51 5.51
N GLU A 253 -39.72 -23.94 5.12
CA GLU A 253 -40.35 -23.54 3.85
C GLU A 253 -40.62 -22.03 3.80
N ARG A 254 -41.03 -21.44 4.93
CA ARG A 254 -41.21 -19.99 5.04
C ARG A 254 -39.88 -19.25 4.89
N LEU A 255 -38.84 -19.68 5.60
CA LEU A 255 -37.49 -19.12 5.45
C LEU A 255 -36.97 -19.25 4.02
N HIS A 256 -37.20 -20.39 3.37
CA HIS A 256 -36.80 -20.59 1.98
C HIS A 256 -37.46 -19.57 1.06
N LYS A 257 -38.78 -19.36 1.19
CA LYS A 257 -39.53 -18.37 0.41
C LYS A 257 -39.10 -16.93 0.71
N GLU A 258 -38.79 -16.61 1.96
CA GLU A 258 -38.27 -15.30 2.34
C GLU A 258 -36.91 -15.05 1.70
N ILE A 259 -36.00 -16.03 1.77
CA ILE A 259 -34.69 -15.97 1.12
C ILE A 259 -34.84 -15.79 -0.40
N GLU A 260 -35.69 -16.58 -1.05
CA GLU A 260 -35.95 -16.49 -2.49
C GLU A 260 -36.43 -15.10 -2.89
N LYS A 261 -37.41 -14.54 -2.17
CA LYS A 261 -37.87 -13.15 -2.38
C LYS A 261 -36.75 -12.12 -2.19
N THR A 262 -35.91 -12.29 -1.17
CA THR A 262 -34.77 -11.37 -0.98
C THR A 262 -33.74 -11.48 -2.09
N LEU A 263 -33.49 -12.70 -2.60
CA LEU A 263 -32.58 -12.93 -3.72
C LEU A 263 -33.11 -12.29 -5.02
N GLU A 264 -34.40 -12.44 -5.31
CA GLU A 264 -35.05 -11.78 -6.46
C GLU A 264 -34.97 -10.24 -6.33
N LYS A 265 -35.17 -9.73 -5.12
CA LYS A 265 -35.03 -8.29 -4.84
C LYS A 265 -33.59 -7.82 -5.03
N ILE A 266 -32.59 -8.59 -4.60
CA ILE A 266 -31.18 -8.28 -4.83
C ILE A 266 -30.87 -8.31 -6.33
N SER A 267 -31.26 -9.37 -7.04
CA SER A 267 -31.05 -9.52 -8.49
C SER A 267 -31.66 -8.39 -9.30
N SER A 268 -32.91 -7.98 -8.98
CA SER A 268 -33.55 -6.84 -9.64
C SER A 268 -32.86 -5.51 -9.30
N ARG A 269 -32.36 -5.34 -8.07
CA ARG A 269 -31.59 -4.14 -7.69
C ARG A 269 -30.23 -4.10 -8.36
N GLU A 270 -29.55 -5.23 -8.49
CA GLU A 270 -28.29 -5.37 -9.23
C GLU A 270 -28.48 -5.06 -10.71
N ALA A 271 -29.51 -5.63 -11.34
CA ALA A 271 -29.85 -5.33 -12.73
C ALA A 271 -30.13 -3.83 -12.92
N TYR A 272 -30.91 -3.22 -12.02
CA TYR A 272 -31.17 -1.78 -12.05
C TYR A 272 -29.87 -0.95 -11.91
N ILE A 273 -29.04 -1.25 -10.92
CA ILE A 273 -27.75 -0.60 -10.69
C ILE A 273 -26.87 -0.72 -11.95
N ASN A 274 -26.74 -1.91 -12.51
CA ASN A 274 -25.97 -2.14 -13.73
C ASN A 274 -26.48 -1.28 -14.90
N THR A 275 -27.80 -1.22 -15.11
CA THR A 275 -28.36 -0.36 -16.17
C THR A 275 -28.12 1.13 -15.94
N GLN A 276 -28.12 1.59 -14.69
CA GLN A 276 -27.82 3.00 -14.37
C GLN A 276 -26.34 3.33 -14.62
N PHE A 277 -25.44 2.41 -14.27
CA PHE A 277 -24.00 2.61 -14.43
C PHE A 277 -23.49 2.31 -15.84
N GLU A 278 -24.23 1.57 -16.68
CA GLU A 278 -23.81 1.23 -18.04
C GLU A 278 -23.47 2.49 -18.86
N SER A 279 -24.34 3.50 -18.83
CA SER A 279 -24.09 4.78 -19.54
C SER A 279 -22.85 5.49 -19.00
N GLN A 280 -22.67 5.51 -17.68
CA GLN A 280 -21.52 6.16 -17.06
C GLN A 280 -20.21 5.41 -17.34
N ILE A 281 -20.26 4.08 -17.45
CA ILE A 281 -19.12 3.25 -17.83
C ILE A 281 -18.74 3.53 -19.27
N GLU A 282 -19.72 3.64 -20.17
CA GLU A 282 -19.47 3.97 -21.57
C GLU A 282 -18.91 5.39 -21.75
N GLU A 283 -19.46 6.38 -21.04
CA GLU A 283 -18.93 7.74 -21.01
C GLU A 283 -17.48 7.77 -20.49
N ASN A 284 -17.16 7.03 -19.43
CA ASN A 284 -15.80 6.92 -18.91
C ASN A 284 -14.84 6.27 -19.91
N ARG A 285 -15.30 5.25 -20.64
CA ARG A 285 -14.52 4.62 -21.73
C ARG A 285 -14.26 5.62 -22.85
N GLU A 286 -15.27 6.36 -23.28
CA GLU A 286 -15.13 7.37 -24.33
C GLU A 286 -14.14 8.47 -23.90
N ILE A 287 -14.26 8.98 -22.67
CA ILE A 287 -13.32 9.97 -22.13
C ILE A 287 -11.90 9.40 -22.04
N GLN A 288 -11.74 8.14 -21.64
CA GLN A 288 -10.44 7.48 -21.58
C GLN A 288 -9.79 7.34 -22.97
N ASP A 289 -10.59 6.99 -23.98
CA ASP A 289 -10.14 6.93 -25.37
C ASP A 289 -9.76 8.32 -25.89
N GLN A 290 -10.59 9.34 -25.63
CA GLN A 290 -10.29 10.73 -25.99
C GLN A 290 -9.00 11.23 -25.32
N LEU A 291 -8.78 10.89 -24.05
CA LEU A 291 -7.56 11.22 -23.32
C LEU A 291 -6.35 10.53 -23.95
N SER A 292 -6.47 9.25 -24.31
CA SER A 292 -5.40 8.51 -24.98
C SER A 292 -4.99 9.15 -26.31
N ILE A 293 -5.99 9.55 -27.13
CA ILE A 293 -5.78 10.25 -28.40
C ILE A 293 -5.12 11.61 -28.17
N LEU A 294 -5.60 12.38 -27.20
CA LEU A 294 -5.04 13.70 -26.90
C LEU A 294 -3.60 13.59 -26.39
N LYS A 295 -3.31 12.59 -25.56
CA LYS A 295 -1.96 12.32 -25.07
C LYS A 295 -1.02 11.94 -26.21
N GLN A 296 -1.48 11.12 -27.16
CA GLN A 296 -0.69 10.78 -28.35
C GLN A 296 -0.44 12.02 -29.23
N LYS A 297 -1.47 12.86 -29.46
CA LYS A 297 -1.31 14.13 -30.19
C LYS A 297 -0.32 15.07 -29.50
N TYR A 298 -0.40 15.18 -28.17
CA TYR A 298 0.54 15.98 -27.39
C TYR A 298 1.97 15.44 -27.49
N MET A 299 2.18 14.13 -27.37
CA MET A 299 3.50 13.51 -27.53
C MET A 299 4.09 13.77 -28.93
N ASN A 300 3.29 13.60 -29.98
CA ASN A 300 3.72 13.89 -31.35
C ASN A 300 4.06 15.38 -31.54
N SER A 301 3.22 16.28 -31.04
CA SER A 301 3.49 17.72 -31.12
C SER A 301 4.70 18.13 -30.30
N SER A 302 4.90 17.53 -29.13
CA SER A 302 6.06 17.77 -28.27
C SER A 302 7.35 17.28 -28.92
N ALA A 303 7.32 16.12 -29.59
CA ALA A 303 8.44 15.62 -30.35
C ALA A 303 8.78 16.58 -31.51
N ASN A 304 7.77 17.02 -32.26
CA ASN A 304 7.97 18.00 -33.33
C ASN A 304 8.54 19.33 -32.82
N VAL A 305 8.04 19.86 -31.69
CA VAL A 305 8.61 21.08 -31.08
C VAL A 305 10.07 20.88 -30.68
N ASN A 306 10.42 19.71 -30.15
CA ASN A 306 11.79 19.38 -29.80
C ASN A 306 12.69 19.32 -31.05
N ASP A 307 12.21 18.68 -32.13
CA ASP A 307 12.93 18.62 -33.40
C ASP A 307 13.14 20.02 -34.01
N LEU A 308 12.10 20.88 -34.00
CA LEU A 308 12.24 22.28 -34.44
C LEU A 308 13.19 23.07 -33.55
N THR A 309 13.20 22.82 -32.23
CA THR A 309 14.13 23.47 -31.30
C THR A 309 15.57 23.06 -31.58
N ASN A 310 15.81 21.78 -31.86
CA ASN A 310 17.12 21.28 -32.26
C ASN A 310 17.56 21.86 -33.61
N GLN A 311 16.66 21.94 -34.59
CA GLN A 311 16.94 22.59 -35.88
C GLN A 311 17.27 24.08 -35.71
N LEU A 312 16.52 24.79 -34.85
CA LEU A 312 16.79 26.19 -34.55
C LEU A 312 18.17 26.36 -33.91
N SER A 313 18.53 25.48 -32.96
CA SER A 313 19.86 25.47 -32.33
C SER A 313 20.96 25.24 -33.36
N GLN A 314 20.78 24.27 -34.27
CA GLN A 314 21.74 24.00 -35.34
C GLN A 314 21.90 25.20 -36.27
N ILE A 315 20.80 25.82 -36.72
CA ILE A 315 20.85 26.99 -37.59
C ILE A 315 21.49 28.18 -36.86
N SER A 316 21.26 28.33 -35.55
CA SER A 316 21.90 29.37 -34.74
C SER A 316 23.41 29.15 -34.65
N GLU A 317 23.84 27.90 -34.46
CA GLU A 317 25.27 27.55 -34.44
C GLU A 317 25.91 27.78 -35.81
N ASP A 318 25.25 27.37 -36.90
CA ASP A 318 25.71 27.62 -38.27
C ASP A 318 25.79 29.14 -38.56
N LEU A 319 24.83 29.93 -38.08
CA LEU A 319 24.85 31.38 -38.20
C LEU A 319 26.02 31.99 -37.43
N ASP A 320 26.31 31.54 -36.23
CA ASP A 320 27.44 32.02 -35.44
C ASP A 320 28.78 31.59 -36.06
N ASN A 321 28.86 30.38 -36.62
CA ASN A 321 30.02 29.93 -37.42
C ASN A 321 30.24 30.83 -38.64
N VAL A 322 29.18 31.19 -39.37
CA VAL A 322 29.27 32.12 -40.50
C VAL A 322 29.67 33.52 -40.03
N LYS A 323 29.16 34.02 -38.90
CA LYS A 323 29.60 35.30 -38.33
C LYS A 323 31.08 35.26 -37.96
N LEU A 324 31.56 34.20 -37.31
CA LEU A 324 32.98 34.03 -36.99
C LEU A 324 33.84 34.02 -38.26
N MET A 325 33.40 33.32 -39.29
CA MET A 325 34.08 33.31 -40.59
C MET A 325 34.08 34.71 -41.24
N ILE A 326 32.98 35.45 -41.16
CA ILE A 326 32.89 36.84 -41.64
C ILE A 326 33.82 37.76 -40.84
N ASP A 327 33.90 37.61 -39.52
CA ASP A 327 34.79 38.40 -38.67
C ASP A 327 36.25 38.07 -38.96
N GLU A 328 36.58 36.79 -39.19
CA GLU A 328 37.93 36.36 -39.60
C GLU A 328 38.30 36.89 -40.98
N PHE A 329 37.39 36.79 -41.97
CA PHE A 329 37.58 37.40 -43.29
C PHE A 329 37.65 38.92 -43.21
N GLY A 330 36.83 39.56 -42.38
CA GLY A 330 36.82 41.01 -42.16
C GLY A 330 38.14 41.48 -41.56
N ASN A 331 38.64 40.76 -40.56
CA ASN A 331 39.96 41.01 -39.98
C ASN A 331 41.08 40.76 -40.99
N GLY A 332 41.02 39.69 -41.79
CA GLY A 332 41.99 39.40 -42.84
C GLY A 332 41.98 40.42 -43.99
N MET A 333 40.82 40.94 -44.37
CA MET A 333 40.66 41.97 -45.41
C MET A 333 41.08 43.36 -44.90
N THR A 334 40.92 43.61 -43.59
CA THR A 334 41.36 44.85 -42.93
C THR A 334 42.82 44.78 -42.51
N ASP A 335 43.43 43.58 -42.51
CA ASP A 335 44.82 43.40 -42.19
C ASP A 335 45.68 43.97 -43.33
N SER A 336 46.09 45.22 -43.15
CA SER A 336 47.04 45.90 -44.03
C SER A 336 48.47 45.38 -43.84
N LYS A 337 48.74 44.46 -42.90
CA LYS A 337 50.08 43.92 -42.66
C LYS A 337 50.69 43.19 -43.84
N PRO A 338 50.00 42.29 -44.57
CA PRO A 338 50.59 41.63 -45.75
C PRO A 338 50.96 42.66 -46.82
N LEU A 339 50.13 43.69 -47.01
CA LEU A 339 50.42 44.79 -47.93
C LEU A 339 51.61 45.64 -47.45
N ALA A 340 51.70 45.88 -46.14
CA ALA A 340 52.83 46.57 -45.52
C ALA A 340 54.13 45.77 -45.62
N GLU A 341 54.10 44.45 -45.45
CA GLU A 341 55.25 43.53 -45.61
C GLU A 341 55.72 43.47 -47.06
N ILE A 342 54.80 43.39 -48.03
CA ILE A 342 55.13 43.47 -49.46
C ILE A 342 55.77 44.83 -49.76
N LYS A 343 55.20 45.92 -49.25
CA LYS A 343 55.75 47.27 -49.43
C LYS A 343 57.15 47.41 -48.80
N GLN A 344 57.35 46.85 -47.61
CA GLN A 344 58.65 46.85 -46.93
C GLN A 344 59.68 46.03 -47.70
N SER A 345 59.30 44.85 -48.19
CA SER A 345 60.16 43.98 -49.00
C SER A 345 60.55 44.65 -50.32
N ASN A 346 59.60 45.32 -50.98
CA ASN A 346 59.86 46.10 -52.20
C ASN A 346 60.82 47.27 -51.91
N SER A 347 60.67 47.94 -50.77
CA SER A 347 61.59 49.01 -50.34
C SER A 347 63.01 48.47 -50.08
N ARG A 348 63.13 47.29 -49.44
CA ARG A 348 64.41 46.60 -49.25
C ARG A 348 65.06 46.26 -50.58
N LEU A 349 64.32 45.64 -51.51
CA LEU A 349 64.83 45.33 -52.85
C LEU A 349 65.30 46.58 -53.60
N LYS A 350 64.57 47.70 -53.51
CA LYS A 350 65.02 48.98 -54.10
C LYS A 350 66.33 49.49 -53.49
N ASN A 351 66.51 49.33 -52.19
CA ASN A 351 67.76 49.71 -51.52
C ASN A 351 68.92 48.78 -51.88
N GLU A 352 68.68 47.47 -51.96
CA GLU A 352 69.68 46.51 -52.45
C GLU A 352 70.11 46.82 -53.88
N ILE A 353 69.16 47.14 -54.77
CA ILE A 353 69.47 47.56 -56.15
C ILE A 353 70.34 48.83 -56.15
N LYS A 354 70.02 49.82 -55.32
CA LYS A 354 70.85 51.04 -55.18
C LYS A 354 72.26 50.71 -54.70
N GLN A 355 72.40 49.86 -53.68
CA GLN A 355 73.71 49.44 -53.19
C GLN A 355 74.49 48.67 -54.25
N MET A 356 73.82 47.79 -55.01
CA MET A 356 74.42 47.02 -56.08
C MET A 356 74.89 47.94 -57.22
N ASN A 357 74.10 48.93 -57.61
CA ASN A 357 74.51 49.96 -58.58
C ASN A 357 75.72 50.77 -58.11
N LEU A 358 75.78 51.11 -56.82
CA LEU A 358 76.92 51.84 -56.25
C LEU A 358 78.19 50.98 -56.28
N ARG A 359 78.06 49.68 -55.95
CA ARG A 359 79.17 48.71 -56.09
C ARG A 359 79.60 48.55 -57.55
N ILE A 360 78.66 48.45 -58.49
CA ILE A 360 78.95 48.40 -59.93
C ILE A 360 79.73 49.66 -60.34
N GLY A 361 79.28 50.85 -59.96
CA GLY A 361 79.98 52.10 -60.28
C GLY A 361 81.39 52.18 -59.70
N VAL A 362 81.61 51.71 -58.47
CA VAL A 362 82.96 51.63 -57.87
C VAL A 362 83.84 50.63 -58.62
N ILE A 363 83.30 49.46 -58.99
CA ILE A 363 84.02 48.46 -59.77
C ILE A 363 84.36 49.01 -61.16
N GLU A 364 83.41 49.67 -61.83
CA GLU A 364 83.61 50.34 -63.12
C GLU A 364 84.69 51.42 -63.04
N HIS A 365 84.65 52.29 -62.02
CA HIS A 365 85.68 53.30 -61.80
C HIS A 365 87.04 52.67 -61.52
N THR A 366 87.09 51.60 -60.72
CA THR A 366 88.32 50.86 -60.41
C THR A 366 88.89 50.19 -61.67
N LEU A 367 88.03 49.59 -62.48
CA LEU A 367 88.40 48.97 -63.76
C LEU A 367 88.86 50.01 -64.78
N LEU A 368 88.17 51.16 -64.87
CA LEU A 368 88.56 52.28 -65.72
C LEU A 368 89.91 52.85 -65.28
N SER A 369 90.11 53.07 -63.97
CA SER A 369 91.38 53.53 -63.40
C SER A 369 92.49 52.52 -63.64
N ALA A 370 92.22 51.22 -63.52
CA ALA A 370 93.17 50.17 -63.87
C ALA A 370 93.49 50.19 -65.37
N LYS A 371 92.49 50.28 -66.25
CA LYS A 371 92.70 50.43 -67.70
C LYS A 371 93.50 51.67 -68.06
N MET A 372 93.24 52.81 -67.42
CA MET A 372 93.99 54.06 -67.64
C MET A 372 95.43 53.93 -67.14
N LYS A 373 95.66 53.29 -65.98
CA LYS A 373 97.02 52.96 -65.51
C LYS A 373 97.73 52.02 -66.47
N THR A 374 97.09 50.94 -66.94
CA THR A 374 97.69 50.01 -67.91
C THR A 374 97.96 50.69 -69.26
N LYS A 375 97.08 51.59 -69.71
CA LYS A 375 97.31 52.41 -70.90
C LYS A 375 98.46 53.39 -70.71
N ALA A 376 98.54 54.09 -69.58
CA ALA A 376 99.68 54.95 -69.26
C ALA A 376 101.00 54.17 -69.16
N LEU A 377 100.99 52.94 -68.63
CA LEU A 377 102.14 52.02 -68.64
C LEU A 377 102.48 51.52 -70.05
N SER A 378 101.49 51.27 -70.89
CA SER A 378 101.68 50.91 -72.31
C SER A 378 102.25 52.08 -73.12
N ASP A 379 101.76 53.29 -72.89
CA ASP A 379 102.23 54.51 -73.54
C ASP A 379 103.64 54.88 -73.02
N PHE A 380 103.94 54.65 -71.73
CA PHE A 380 105.30 54.75 -71.16
C PHE A 380 106.28 53.75 -71.80
N ASN A 381 105.86 52.50 -72.02
CA ASN A 381 106.67 51.50 -72.72
C ASN A 381 106.81 51.76 -74.23
N SER A 382 105.90 52.51 -74.85
CA SER A 382 105.96 52.93 -76.26
C SER A 382 106.97 54.07 -76.50
N TYR A 383 107.21 54.93 -75.50
CA TYR A 383 108.22 55.99 -75.56
C TYR A 383 109.57 55.65 -74.90
N GLY A 384 109.72 54.42 -74.40
CA GLY A 384 110.92 53.91 -73.75
C GLY A 384 111.97 53.30 -74.69
N ASN A 385 112.38 54.01 -75.74
CA ASN A 385 113.62 53.73 -76.46
C ASN A 385 114.36 55.01 -76.88
N ASN A 386 114.40 56.01 -75.98
CA ASN A 386 115.32 57.14 -76.06
C ASN A 386 115.82 57.50 -74.65
N GLU A 387 117.12 57.36 -74.46
CA GLU A 387 117.82 57.23 -73.18
C GLU A 387 118.15 58.59 -72.50
N SER A 388 117.29 59.61 -72.62
CA SER A 388 117.65 60.98 -72.18
C SER A 388 116.66 61.70 -71.25
N LEU A 389 115.59 61.05 -70.76
CA LEU A 389 114.60 61.72 -69.89
C LEU A 389 114.28 61.01 -68.56
N LYS A 390 115.10 60.03 -68.15
CA LYS A 390 114.91 59.29 -66.88
C LYS A 390 115.18 60.08 -65.59
N ASN A 391 115.63 61.34 -65.64
CA ASN A 391 116.06 62.08 -64.45
C ASN A 391 115.17 63.27 -64.04
N GLN A 392 113.94 63.41 -64.55
CA GLN A 392 113.15 64.62 -64.22
C GLN A 392 111.69 64.42 -63.80
N MET A 393 111.24 63.19 -63.53
CA MET A 393 109.93 62.96 -62.91
C MET A 393 109.96 61.85 -61.86
N THR A 394 110.92 61.93 -60.93
CA THR A 394 111.00 61.08 -59.73
C THR A 394 110.51 61.82 -58.47
N TYR A 395 109.60 62.79 -58.61
CA TYR A 395 109.14 63.61 -57.47
C TYR A 395 107.62 63.72 -57.25
N ASP A 396 106.75 63.22 -58.13
CA ASP A 396 105.29 63.37 -57.94
C ASP A 396 104.53 62.03 -57.88
N ILE A 397 105.03 61.08 -57.09
CA ILE A 397 104.21 59.94 -56.62
C ILE A 397 104.49 59.70 -55.12
N ILE A 398 103.82 60.49 -54.29
CA ILE A 398 103.32 60.10 -52.96
C ILE A 398 101.83 60.37 -52.96
#